data_AF-A0A845YB69-F1
#
_entry.id   AF-A0A845YB69-F1
#
_cell.length_a   1.000
_cell.length_b   1.000
_cell.length_c   1.000
_cell.angle_alpha   90.00
_cell.angle_beta   90.00
_cell.angle_gamma   90.00
#
_symmetry.space_group_name_H-M   'P 1'
#
loop_
_entity.id
_entity.type
_entity.pdbx_description
1 polymer ?
#
loop_
_entity_poly.entity_id
_entity_poly.type
_entity_poly.pdbx_seq_one_letter_code
_entity_poly.pdbx_strand_id
1 'polypeptide(L)'
;MAKIKILQEGCSYTFRSYFELPYEADDILAEFDYSLTRAELSLPQTNRNLENLPALKQKIRAFLPFVSLSNETARREILVSPIMLEVVIYSQCQMRIEYPLNVNNWLKGNLDYLLRSTDNLLVIEAKKDDLTRGFTQLAVELIALSHIEEQNVFYGAVTIGDVWRFGKLERNQQRITQDLNLFKVPNDLESLFRILLGILEGD
;
A
#
# COMPACT_ATOMS: atom_id res chain seq x y z
N MET A 1 -18.08 -10.30 17.82
CA MET A 1 -18.38 -8.92 18.31
C MET A 1 -19.68 -8.47 17.65
N ALA A 2 -20.44 -7.57 18.27
CA ALA A 2 -21.65 -7.04 17.64
C ALA A 2 -21.26 -6.26 16.37
N LYS A 3 -21.86 -6.60 15.22
CA LYS A 3 -21.59 -5.93 13.95
C LYS A 3 -22.21 -4.53 14.00
N ILE A 4 -21.40 -3.51 14.25
CA ILE A 4 -21.85 -2.10 14.16
C ILE A 4 -22.09 -1.84 12.68
N LYS A 5 -23.34 -1.53 12.30
CA LYS A 5 -23.66 -1.17 10.92
C LYS A 5 -23.11 0.23 10.65
N ILE A 6 -22.04 0.32 9.88
CA ILE A 6 -21.32 1.57 9.54
C ILE A 6 -21.75 2.04 8.16
N LEU A 7 -21.76 1.14 7.18
CA LEU A 7 -22.10 1.44 5.80
C LEU A 7 -23.61 1.45 5.61
N GLN A 8 -24.10 2.51 4.98
CA GLN A 8 -25.52 2.69 4.72
C GLN A 8 -25.88 2.20 3.33
N GLU A 9 -26.95 1.40 3.24
CA GLU A 9 -27.52 0.96 1.98
C GLU A 9 -27.99 2.18 1.16
N GLY A 10 -27.68 2.19 -0.14
CA GLY A 10 -27.98 3.32 -1.03
C GLY A 10 -26.96 4.47 -0.99
N CYS A 11 -26.04 4.49 -0.01
CA CYS A 11 -24.91 5.43 -0.01
C CYS A 11 -23.76 4.93 -0.88
N SER A 12 -22.93 5.89 -1.30
CA SER A 12 -21.74 5.66 -2.11
C SER A 12 -20.50 6.10 -1.33
N TYR A 13 -19.54 5.20 -1.20
CA TYR A 13 -18.28 5.44 -0.51
C TYR A 13 -17.12 5.26 -1.49
N THR A 14 -16.16 6.19 -1.49
CA THR A 14 -14.91 6.04 -2.22
C THR A 14 -13.82 5.50 -1.30
N PHE A 15 -12.69 5.04 -1.82
CA PHE A 15 -11.55 4.62 -0.99
C PHE A 15 -11.15 5.71 0.03
N ARG A 16 -11.14 6.97 -0.40
CA ARG A 16 -10.91 8.12 0.48
C ARG A 16 -11.93 8.26 1.61
N SER A 17 -13.19 7.87 1.40
CA SER A 17 -14.20 7.90 2.47
C SER A 17 -13.78 7.07 3.68
N TYR A 18 -13.11 5.93 3.47
CA TYR A 18 -12.65 5.05 4.54
C TYR A 18 -11.49 5.61 5.36
N PHE A 19 -10.71 6.52 4.77
CA PHE A 19 -9.74 7.31 5.52
C PHE A 19 -10.42 8.34 6.44
N GLU A 20 -11.54 8.91 6.00
CA GLU A 20 -12.22 10.01 6.69
C GLU A 20 -13.15 9.52 7.81
N LEU A 21 -13.69 8.29 7.68
CA LEU A 21 -14.57 7.68 8.67
C LEU A 21 -13.94 7.63 10.08
N PRO A 22 -14.71 7.89 11.15
CA PRO A 22 -14.21 7.92 12.53
C PRO A 22 -14.24 6.54 13.21
N TYR A 23 -14.15 5.45 12.45
CA TYR A 23 -14.23 4.08 12.95
C TYR A 23 -12.87 3.40 12.85
N GLU A 24 -12.64 2.42 13.73
CA GLU A 24 -11.43 1.61 13.70
C GLU A 24 -11.41 0.71 12.45
N ALA A 25 -10.21 0.32 12.03
CA ALA A 25 -10.02 -0.45 10.81
C ALA A 25 -10.73 -1.81 10.87
N ASP A 26 -10.72 -2.50 12.01
CA ASP A 26 -11.41 -3.78 12.20
C ASP A 26 -12.93 -3.66 12.11
N ASP A 27 -13.52 -2.59 12.63
CA ASP A 27 -14.96 -2.33 12.48
C ASP A 27 -15.34 -2.10 11.00
N ILE A 28 -14.54 -1.31 10.27
CA ILE A 28 -14.77 -1.04 8.84
C ILE A 28 -14.62 -2.32 8.00
N LEU A 29 -13.58 -3.11 8.25
CA LEU A 29 -13.32 -4.32 7.47
C LEU A 29 -14.37 -5.41 7.73
N ALA A 30 -14.96 -5.44 8.92
CA ALA A 30 -16.07 -6.34 9.24
C ALA A 30 -17.32 -6.09 8.39
N GLU A 31 -17.55 -4.87 7.88
CA GLU A 31 -18.66 -4.58 6.96
C GLU A 31 -18.48 -5.28 5.59
N PHE A 32 -17.26 -5.70 5.26
CA PHE A 32 -16.92 -6.48 4.08
C PHE A 32 -16.69 -7.97 4.38
N ASP A 33 -17.01 -8.41 5.60
CA ASP A 33 -16.75 -9.76 6.10
C ASP A 33 -15.25 -10.13 6.15
N TYR A 34 -14.37 -9.14 6.28
CA TYR A 34 -12.94 -9.33 6.49
C TYR A 34 -12.54 -9.11 7.96
N SER A 35 -11.60 -9.93 8.44
CA SER A 35 -10.98 -9.77 9.76
C SER A 35 -9.64 -9.04 9.67
N LEU A 36 -9.30 -8.27 10.70
CA LEU A 36 -7.99 -7.62 10.83
C LEU A 36 -7.13 -8.34 11.87
N THR A 37 -5.92 -8.71 11.48
CA THR A 37 -4.86 -9.21 12.36
C THR A 37 -3.69 -8.23 12.35
N ARG A 38 -2.98 -8.10 13.47
CA ARG A 38 -1.74 -7.33 13.57
C ARG A 38 -0.63 -8.29 13.97
N ALA A 39 0.34 -8.49 13.10
CA ALA A 39 1.41 -9.47 13.29
C ALA A 39 2.63 -9.08 12.46
N GLU A 40 3.81 -9.58 12.83
CA GLU A 40 4.99 -9.47 11.97
C GLU A 40 4.77 -10.31 10.70
N LEU A 41 4.83 -9.66 9.54
CA LEU A 41 4.71 -10.35 8.27
C LEU A 41 6.06 -10.94 7.84
N SER A 42 6.04 -12.22 7.45
CA SER A 42 7.12 -12.78 6.63
C SER A 42 6.91 -12.32 5.19
N LEU A 43 7.49 -11.17 4.85
CA LEU A 43 7.38 -10.56 3.52
C LEU A 43 8.41 -11.17 2.56
N PRO A 44 8.03 -11.47 1.29
CA PRO A 44 8.98 -11.90 0.27
C PRO A 44 10.10 -10.88 0.09
N GLN A 45 11.33 -11.34 -0.15
CA GLN A 45 12.49 -10.47 -0.35
C GLN A 45 13.34 -10.95 -1.50
N THR A 46 13.80 -10.02 -2.34
CA THR A 46 14.75 -10.34 -3.40
C THR A 46 16.18 -10.48 -2.87
N ASN A 47 16.90 -11.44 -3.45
CA ASN A 47 18.34 -11.61 -3.26
C ASN A 47 19.18 -10.94 -4.35
N ARG A 48 18.55 -10.18 -5.26
CA ARG A 48 19.27 -9.45 -6.32
C ARG A 48 20.30 -8.48 -5.76
N ASN A 49 21.33 -8.23 -6.58
CA ASN A 49 22.27 -7.16 -6.35
C ASN A 49 21.61 -5.82 -6.68
N LEU A 50 21.64 -4.88 -5.72
CA LEU A 50 20.94 -3.59 -5.80
C LEU A 50 21.93 -2.44 -6.03
N GLU A 51 22.73 -2.54 -7.09
CA GLU A 51 23.86 -1.63 -7.39
C GLU A 51 23.48 -0.14 -7.47
N ASN A 52 22.27 0.20 -7.93
CA ASN A 52 21.82 1.59 -8.05
C ASN A 52 21.27 2.17 -6.73
N LEU A 53 20.94 1.32 -5.76
CA LEU A 53 20.23 1.74 -4.57
C LEU A 53 21.04 2.66 -3.64
N PRO A 54 22.37 2.48 -3.47
CA PRO A 54 23.20 3.45 -2.75
C PRO A 54 23.13 4.86 -3.34
N ALA A 55 23.09 4.99 -4.67
CA ALA A 55 23.00 6.28 -5.34
C ALA A 55 21.62 6.93 -5.12
N LEU A 56 20.53 6.16 -5.18
CA LEU A 56 19.19 6.65 -4.84
C LEU A 56 19.13 7.13 -3.38
N LYS A 57 19.69 6.35 -2.43
CA LYS A 57 19.76 6.71 -1.02
C LYS A 57 20.51 8.04 -0.80
N GLN A 58 21.62 8.23 -1.50
CA GLN A 58 22.40 9.47 -1.44
C GLN A 58 21.61 10.66 -2.00
N LYS A 59 20.94 10.49 -3.15
CA LYS A 59 20.09 11.54 -3.75
C LYS A 59 18.98 11.97 -2.79
N ILE A 60 18.26 11.01 -2.20
CA ILE A 60 17.20 11.29 -1.22
C ILE A 60 17.74 12.10 -0.05
N ARG A 61 18.86 11.67 0.55
CA ARG A 61 19.51 12.41 1.64
C ARG A 61 19.94 13.83 1.24
N ALA A 62 20.37 14.02 0.00
CA ALA A 62 20.87 15.30 -0.48
C ALA A 62 19.75 16.33 -0.69
N PHE A 63 18.60 15.94 -1.25
CA PHE A 63 17.51 16.90 -1.49
C PHE A 63 16.59 17.11 -0.29
N LEU A 64 16.49 16.14 0.63
CA LEU A 64 15.56 16.18 1.77
C LEU A 64 15.58 17.49 2.58
N PRO A 65 16.75 18.10 2.90
CA PRO A 65 16.80 19.36 3.63
C PRO A 65 16.24 20.58 2.87
N PHE A 66 16.05 20.47 1.55
CA PHE A 66 15.74 21.59 0.66
C PHE A 66 14.31 21.52 0.07
N VAL A 67 13.51 20.54 0.47
CA VAL A 67 12.15 20.30 -0.05
C VAL A 67 11.12 20.33 1.07
N SER A 68 9.92 20.84 0.77
CA SER A 68 8.79 20.83 1.69
C SER A 68 7.80 19.73 1.30
N LEU A 69 7.55 18.81 2.22
CA LEU A 69 6.67 17.64 2.02
C LEU A 69 5.31 17.85 2.70
N SER A 70 4.68 18.99 2.43
CA SER A 70 3.51 19.49 3.18
C SER A 70 2.18 18.82 2.80
N ASN A 71 2.11 18.08 1.69
CA ASN A 71 0.90 17.40 1.20
C ASN A 71 1.24 16.05 0.54
N GLU A 72 0.19 15.28 0.22
CA GLU A 72 0.28 13.95 -0.40
C GLU A 72 1.02 14.00 -1.74
N THR A 73 0.67 14.94 -2.61
CA THR A 73 1.30 15.10 -3.94
C THR A 73 2.82 15.32 -3.82
N ALA A 74 3.26 16.23 -2.95
CA ALA A 74 4.68 16.51 -2.75
C ALA A 74 5.42 15.29 -2.20
N ARG A 75 4.83 14.55 -1.25
CA ARG A 75 5.42 13.30 -0.74
C ARG A 75 5.51 12.24 -1.83
N ARG A 76 4.47 12.11 -2.65
CA ARG A 76 4.43 11.19 -3.79
C ARG A 76 5.49 11.49 -4.82
N GLU A 77 5.61 12.74 -5.26
CA GLU A 77 6.56 13.13 -6.29
C GLU A 77 8.02 13.04 -5.81
N ILE A 78 8.28 13.46 -4.57
CA ILE A 78 9.65 13.66 -4.10
C ILE A 78 10.23 12.43 -3.41
N LEU A 79 9.42 11.62 -2.71
CA LEU A 79 9.91 10.44 -1.97
C LEU A 79 9.42 9.11 -2.55
N VAL A 80 8.13 8.99 -2.86
CA VAL A 80 7.54 7.71 -3.26
C VAL A 80 7.92 7.36 -4.71
N SER A 81 7.67 8.29 -5.64
CA SER A 81 7.88 8.10 -7.08
C SER A 81 9.33 7.72 -7.44
N PRO A 82 10.39 8.34 -6.87
CA PRO A 82 11.76 7.91 -7.17
C PRO A 82 12.05 6.47 -6.76
N ILE A 83 11.47 5.99 -5.65
CA ILE A 83 11.60 4.60 -5.21
C ILE A 83 10.83 3.69 -6.18
N MET A 84 9.59 4.05 -6.54
CA MET A 84 8.78 3.25 -7.45
C MET A 84 9.39 3.14 -8.85
N LEU A 85 9.98 4.23 -9.37
CA LEU A 85 10.68 4.20 -10.65
C LEU A 85 11.89 3.27 -10.62
N GLU A 86 12.65 3.25 -9.53
CA GLU A 86 13.74 2.30 -9.37
C GLU A 86 13.20 0.85 -9.28
N VAL A 87 12.08 0.62 -8.58
CA VAL A 87 11.42 -0.71 -8.56
C VAL A 87 11.04 -1.16 -9.96
N VAL A 88 10.46 -0.27 -10.78
CA VAL A 88 10.12 -0.55 -12.19
C VAL A 88 11.36 -0.88 -13.01
N ILE A 89 12.48 -0.18 -12.81
CA ILE A 89 13.74 -0.46 -13.51
C ILE A 89 14.25 -1.87 -13.19
N TYR A 90 14.21 -2.29 -11.92
CA TYR A 90 14.69 -3.62 -11.52
C TYR A 90 13.76 -4.77 -11.89
N SER A 91 12.44 -4.56 -11.77
CA SER A 91 11.43 -5.61 -11.98
C SER A 91 10.91 -5.68 -13.41
N GLN A 92 11.05 -4.60 -14.19
CA GLN A 92 10.39 -4.43 -15.49
C GLN A 92 8.86 -4.60 -15.42
N CYS A 93 8.25 -4.32 -14.25
CA CYS A 93 6.80 -4.39 -14.07
C CYS A 93 6.08 -3.20 -14.69
N GLN A 94 4.79 -3.35 -15.02
CA GLN A 94 3.93 -2.22 -15.36
C GLN A 94 3.57 -1.44 -14.09
N MET A 95 3.74 -0.12 -14.12
CA MET A 95 3.24 0.79 -13.07
C MET A 95 2.12 1.66 -13.64
N ARG A 96 0.97 1.67 -12.96
CA ARG A 96 -0.15 2.59 -13.21
C ARG A 96 -0.27 3.54 -12.02
N ILE A 97 -0.40 4.83 -12.31
CA ILE A 97 -0.54 5.90 -11.32
C ILE A 97 -1.98 6.41 -11.41
N GLU A 98 -2.62 6.70 -10.27
CA GLU A 98 -4.04 7.08 -10.22
C GLU A 98 -4.94 6.03 -10.91
N TYR A 99 -4.73 4.74 -10.62
CA TYR A 99 -5.44 3.68 -11.31
C TYR A 99 -6.91 3.62 -10.87
N PRO A 100 -7.88 3.89 -11.76
CA PRO A 100 -9.29 3.86 -11.38
C PRO A 100 -9.76 2.42 -11.18
N LEU A 101 -10.46 2.19 -10.08
CA LEU A 101 -11.09 0.92 -9.74
C LEU A 101 -12.53 1.17 -9.29
N ASN A 102 -13.48 0.43 -9.86
CA ASN A 102 -14.89 0.53 -9.51
C ASN A 102 -15.53 -0.86 -9.52
N VAL A 103 -15.66 -1.45 -8.33
CA VAL A 103 -16.28 -2.76 -8.13
C VAL A 103 -17.78 -2.59 -7.84
N ASN A 104 -18.13 -1.67 -6.95
CA ASN A 104 -19.51 -1.34 -6.59
C ASN A 104 -19.59 0.04 -5.90
N ASN A 105 -20.75 0.39 -5.34
CA ASN A 105 -20.95 1.68 -4.67
C ASN A 105 -20.11 1.90 -3.41
N TRP A 106 -19.56 0.85 -2.80
CA TRP A 106 -18.73 0.93 -1.60
C TRP A 106 -17.24 0.72 -1.91
N LEU A 107 -16.92 0.01 -2.99
CA LEU A 107 -15.55 -0.34 -3.37
C LEU A 107 -15.18 0.35 -4.68
N LYS A 108 -14.88 1.65 -4.61
CA LYS A 108 -14.48 2.45 -5.78
C LYS A 108 -13.55 3.62 -5.44
N GLY A 109 -12.76 4.05 -6.41
CA GLY A 109 -11.83 5.17 -6.28
C GLY A 109 -10.62 5.00 -7.18
N ASN A 110 -9.53 5.66 -6.83
CA ASN A 110 -8.24 5.48 -7.49
C ASN A 110 -7.25 4.85 -6.51
N LEU A 111 -6.39 3.98 -7.03
CA LEU A 111 -5.18 3.54 -6.34
C LEU A 111 -4.04 4.49 -6.71
N ASP A 112 -3.31 4.99 -5.71
CA ASP A 112 -2.18 5.90 -5.93
C ASP A 112 -1.13 5.30 -6.87
N TYR A 113 -0.68 4.07 -6.57
CA TYR A 113 0.16 3.25 -7.45
C TYR A 113 -0.32 1.80 -7.47
N LEU A 114 -0.49 1.26 -8.68
CA LEU A 114 -0.65 -0.18 -8.91
C LEU A 114 0.54 -0.67 -9.75
N LEU A 115 1.38 -1.50 -9.15
CA LEU A 115 2.47 -2.20 -9.82
C LEU A 115 2.02 -3.62 -10.15
N ARG A 116 2.32 -4.09 -11.36
CA ARG A 116 1.93 -5.40 -11.86
C ARG A 116 3.05 -6.05 -12.66
N SER A 117 3.51 -7.21 -12.19
CA SER A 117 4.32 -8.16 -12.95
C SER A 117 3.42 -9.21 -13.61
N THR A 118 3.99 -10.27 -14.18
CA THR A 118 3.20 -11.32 -14.86
C THR A 118 2.19 -11.96 -13.93
N ASP A 119 2.62 -12.35 -12.72
CA ASP A 119 1.81 -13.16 -11.80
C ASP A 119 1.55 -12.47 -10.46
N ASN A 120 2.15 -11.29 -10.22
CA ASN A 120 2.05 -10.59 -8.95
C ASN A 120 1.67 -9.11 -9.13
N LEU A 121 1.09 -8.54 -8.09
CA LEU A 121 0.75 -7.14 -8.02
C LEU A 121 1.04 -6.56 -6.64
N LEU A 122 1.19 -5.25 -6.60
CA LEU A 122 1.46 -4.48 -5.39
C LEU A 122 0.76 -3.14 -5.48
N VAL A 123 0.08 -2.75 -4.39
CA VAL A 123 -0.54 -1.44 -4.23
C VAL A 123 0.29 -0.57 -3.30
N ILE A 124 0.50 0.70 -3.64
CA ILE A 124 1.06 1.68 -2.73
C ILE A 124 0.08 2.81 -2.56
N GLU A 125 -0.27 3.10 -1.32
CA GLU A 125 -1.15 4.20 -0.92
C GLU A 125 -0.35 5.25 -0.13
N ALA A 126 -0.30 6.48 -0.61
CA ALA A 126 0.48 7.54 0.00
C ALA A 126 -0.43 8.56 0.72
N LYS A 127 -0.04 8.91 1.95
CA LYS A 127 -0.74 9.83 2.83
C LYS A 127 0.14 11.00 3.25
N LYS A 128 -0.52 12.03 3.77
CA LYS A 128 0.16 13.19 4.33
C LYS A 128 0.81 12.89 5.68
N ASP A 129 0.08 12.24 6.59
CA ASP A 129 0.45 12.14 8.01
C ASP A 129 -0.12 10.90 8.72
N ASP A 130 -1.35 10.50 8.44
CA ASP A 130 -2.01 9.41 9.17
C ASP A 130 -1.82 8.04 8.50
N LEU A 131 -0.79 7.30 8.94
CA LEU A 131 -0.56 5.91 8.52
C LEU A 131 -1.67 4.94 8.97
N THR A 132 -2.35 5.22 10.09
CA THR A 132 -3.36 4.31 10.64
C THR A 132 -4.62 4.36 9.78
N ARG A 133 -5.15 5.57 9.52
CA ARG A 133 -6.28 5.75 8.60
C ARG A 133 -5.90 5.41 7.16
N GLY A 134 -4.65 5.72 6.77
CA GLY A 134 -4.11 5.31 5.48
C GLY A 134 -4.12 3.80 5.30
N PHE A 135 -3.80 3.04 6.35
CA PHE A 135 -3.89 1.59 6.32
C PHE A 135 -5.33 1.10 6.14
N THR A 136 -6.30 1.73 6.82
CA THR A 136 -7.72 1.40 6.62
C THR A 136 -8.14 1.54 5.16
N GLN A 137 -7.76 2.64 4.51
CA GLN A 137 -8.04 2.84 3.09
C GLN A 137 -7.35 1.77 2.23
N LEU A 138 -6.05 1.55 2.43
CA LEU A 138 -5.30 0.51 1.71
C LEU A 138 -5.96 -0.87 1.86
N ALA A 139 -6.39 -1.23 3.07
CA ALA A 139 -7.03 -2.50 3.35
C ALA A 139 -8.33 -2.67 2.54
N VAL A 140 -9.14 -1.62 2.40
CA VAL A 140 -10.34 -1.61 1.56
C VAL A 140 -9.99 -1.69 0.06
N GLU A 141 -8.91 -1.03 -0.36
CA GLU A 141 -8.41 -1.13 -1.74
C GLU A 141 -7.96 -2.56 -2.09
N LEU A 142 -7.29 -3.25 -1.16
CA LEU A 142 -6.92 -4.66 -1.33
C LEU A 142 -8.17 -5.55 -1.43
N ILE A 143 -9.21 -5.29 -0.63
CA ILE A 143 -10.51 -5.99 -0.75
C ILE A 143 -11.08 -5.77 -2.14
N ALA A 144 -11.13 -4.53 -2.61
CA ALA A 144 -11.65 -4.20 -3.94
C ALA A 144 -10.89 -4.94 -5.06
N LEU A 145 -9.55 -4.98 -5.00
CA LEU A 145 -8.74 -5.75 -5.95
C LEU A 145 -9.03 -7.25 -5.88
N SER A 146 -9.26 -7.80 -4.69
CA SER A 146 -9.54 -9.23 -4.52
C SER A 146 -10.82 -9.71 -5.20
N HIS A 147 -11.74 -8.79 -5.54
CA HIS A 147 -12.96 -9.07 -6.30
C HIS A 147 -12.74 -9.17 -7.81
N ILE A 148 -11.67 -8.58 -8.35
CA ILE A 148 -11.44 -8.51 -9.80
C ILE A 148 -10.21 -9.30 -10.25
N GLU A 149 -9.35 -9.72 -9.32
CA GLU A 149 -8.16 -10.51 -9.60
C GLU A 149 -8.34 -11.96 -9.14
N GLU A 150 -7.71 -12.90 -9.84
CA GLU A 150 -7.85 -14.34 -9.54
C GLU A 150 -6.95 -14.81 -8.39
N GLN A 151 -5.85 -14.11 -8.12
CA GLN A 151 -4.89 -14.47 -7.08
C GLN A 151 -5.50 -14.47 -5.67
N ASN A 152 -4.90 -15.24 -4.76
CA ASN A 152 -5.40 -15.35 -3.38
C ASN A 152 -4.74 -14.37 -2.41
N VAL A 153 -3.48 -14.00 -2.67
CA VAL A 153 -2.68 -13.15 -1.78
C VAL A 153 -2.47 -11.80 -2.44
N PHE A 154 -2.70 -10.73 -1.70
CA PHE A 154 -2.50 -9.37 -2.16
C PHE A 154 -1.63 -8.62 -1.16
N TYR A 155 -0.66 -7.88 -1.65
CA TYR A 155 0.20 -7.05 -0.83
C TYR A 155 -0.05 -5.57 -1.14
N GLY A 156 0.05 -4.77 -0.10
CA GLY A 156 0.05 -3.32 -0.23
C GLY A 156 0.99 -2.68 0.78
N ALA A 157 1.38 -1.44 0.53
CA ALA A 157 2.05 -0.61 1.53
C ALA A 157 1.39 0.76 1.62
N VAL A 158 1.16 1.21 2.86
CA VAL A 158 0.78 2.58 3.14
C VAL A 158 2.04 3.35 3.52
N THR A 159 2.16 4.59 3.04
CA THR A 159 3.31 5.43 3.34
C THR A 159 2.92 6.87 3.60
N ILE A 160 3.66 7.56 4.47
CA ILE A 160 3.65 9.02 4.56
C ILE A 160 4.88 9.62 3.88
N GLY A 161 5.50 8.90 2.95
CA GLY A 161 6.73 9.26 2.24
C GLY A 161 7.96 8.70 2.93
N ASP A 162 8.24 9.12 4.17
CA ASP A 162 9.43 8.72 4.93
C ASP A 162 9.22 7.50 5.83
N VAL A 163 7.97 7.14 6.13
CA VAL A 163 7.63 5.95 6.92
C VAL A 163 6.61 5.10 6.18
N TRP A 164 6.89 3.80 6.09
CA TRP A 164 6.12 2.81 5.35
C TRP A 164 5.66 1.67 6.26
N ARG A 165 4.47 1.13 5.98
CA ARG A 165 3.93 -0.07 6.64
C ARG A 165 3.25 -0.96 5.61
N PHE A 166 3.47 -2.27 5.71
CA PHE A 166 2.86 -3.24 4.80
C PHE A 166 1.53 -3.78 5.33
N GLY A 167 0.71 -4.23 4.38
CA GLY A 167 -0.50 -5.02 4.59
C GLY A 167 -0.53 -6.21 3.65
N LYS A 168 -1.11 -7.31 4.12
CA LYS A 168 -1.36 -8.53 3.33
C LYS A 168 -2.83 -8.92 3.44
N LEU A 169 -3.49 -9.15 2.32
CA LEU A 169 -4.81 -9.77 2.26
C LEU A 169 -4.69 -11.22 1.80
N GLU A 170 -5.36 -12.13 2.50
CA GLU A 170 -5.56 -13.53 2.13
C GLU A 170 -7.05 -13.76 1.86
N ARG A 171 -7.43 -13.79 0.57
CA ARG A 171 -8.84 -13.77 0.15
C ARG A 171 -9.62 -14.97 0.68
N ASN A 172 -9.08 -16.18 0.54
CA ASN A 172 -9.75 -17.41 0.98
C ASN A 172 -10.00 -17.45 2.49
N GLN A 173 -9.23 -16.69 3.28
CA GLN A 173 -9.39 -16.60 4.73
C GLN A 173 -10.18 -15.35 5.14
N GLN A 174 -10.52 -14.48 4.19
CA GLN A 174 -11.09 -13.17 4.42
C GLN A 174 -10.33 -12.41 5.53
N ARG A 175 -8.99 -12.43 5.43
CA ARG A 175 -8.11 -11.88 6.45
C ARG A 175 -7.19 -10.82 5.87
N ILE A 176 -7.12 -9.69 6.56
CA ILE A 176 -6.11 -8.67 6.36
C ILE A 176 -5.16 -8.70 7.54
N THR A 177 -3.86 -8.72 7.25
CA THR A 177 -2.81 -8.62 8.26
C THR A 177 -2.06 -7.31 8.07
N GLN A 178 -2.08 -6.48 9.10
CA GLN A 178 -1.25 -5.28 9.19
C GLN A 178 0.11 -5.65 9.79
N ASP A 179 1.19 -5.29 9.11
CA ASP A 179 2.54 -5.50 9.64
C ASP A 179 2.80 -4.65 10.89
N LEU A 180 3.50 -5.22 11.86
CA LEU A 180 4.00 -4.49 13.03
C LEU A 180 5.25 -3.67 12.70
N ASN A 181 6.00 -4.09 11.67
CA ASN A 181 7.22 -3.39 11.26
C ASN A 181 6.92 -2.07 10.54
N LEU A 182 7.82 -1.11 10.75
CA LEU A 182 7.84 0.17 10.06
C LEU A 182 9.19 0.32 9.35
N PHE A 183 9.15 0.78 8.10
CA PHE A 183 10.35 1.00 7.29
C PHE A 183 10.54 2.51 7.09
N LYS A 184 11.68 3.04 7.55
CA LYS A 184 11.99 4.47 7.54
C LYS A 184 12.96 4.82 6.42
N VAL A 185 12.50 5.57 5.42
CA VAL A 185 13.34 6.08 4.32
C VAL A 185 14.01 7.38 4.78
N PRO A 186 15.33 7.57 4.54
CA PRO A 186 16.21 6.75 3.71
C PRO A 186 16.99 5.65 4.45
N ASN A 187 16.80 5.46 5.75
CA ASN A 187 17.62 4.54 6.54
C ASN A 187 17.40 3.07 6.15
N ASP A 188 16.14 2.65 6.06
CA ASP A 188 15.69 1.30 5.75
C ASP A 188 15.36 1.12 4.26
N LEU A 189 15.85 2.02 3.40
CA LEU A 189 15.55 2.00 1.96
C LEU A 189 15.89 0.65 1.32
N GLU A 190 17.00 0.02 1.73
CA GLU A 190 17.39 -1.29 1.20
C GLU A 190 16.39 -2.39 1.57
N SER A 191 16.04 -2.51 2.85
CA SER A 191 15.05 -3.49 3.32
C SER A 191 13.69 -3.28 2.65
N LEU A 192 13.22 -2.02 2.57
CA LEU A 192 12.00 -1.67 1.88
C LEU A 192 12.05 -2.11 0.42
N PHE A 193 13.11 -1.75 -0.30
CA PHE A 193 13.26 -2.04 -1.73
C PHE A 193 13.32 -3.55 -2.01
N ARG A 194 14.00 -4.30 -1.15
CA ARG A 194 14.06 -5.77 -1.26
C ARG A 194 12.70 -6.41 -1.14
N ILE A 195 11.85 -5.91 -0.25
CA ILE A 195 10.49 -6.39 -0.06
C ILE A 195 9.62 -6.04 -1.28
N LEU A 196 9.66 -4.78 -1.74
CA LEU A 196 8.88 -4.34 -2.89
C LEU A 196 9.18 -5.19 -4.14
N LEU A 197 10.46 -5.49 -4.39
CA LEU A 197 10.86 -6.38 -5.46
C LEU A 197 10.47 -7.84 -5.21
N GLY A 198 10.72 -8.37 -4.01
CA GLY A 198 10.37 -9.75 -3.67
C GLY A 198 8.89 -10.05 -3.88
N ILE A 199 8.01 -9.11 -3.50
CA ILE A 199 6.57 -9.22 -3.74
C ILE A 199 6.24 -9.33 -5.24
N LEU A 200 6.91 -8.53 -6.08
CA LEU A 200 6.66 -8.50 -7.52
C LEU A 200 7.27 -9.69 -8.26
N GLU A 201 8.34 -10.28 -7.72
CA GLU A 201 8.97 -11.50 -8.24
C GLU A 201 8.13 -12.75 -7.96
N GLY A 202 7.40 -12.76 -6.83
CA GLY A 202 6.71 -13.95 -6.34
C GLY A 202 7.65 -14.87 -5.56
N ASP A 203 7.06 -15.84 -4.87
CA ASP A 203 7.78 -16.94 -4.23
C ASP A 203 8.18 -18.03 -5.25
#